data_AF-A0A7S3Y8Z1-F1
#
_entry.id   AF-A0A7S3Y8Z1-F1
#
_cell.length_a   1.000
_cell.length_b   1.000
_cell.length_c   1.000
_cell.angle_alpha   90.00
_cell.angle_beta   90.00
_cell.angle_gamma   90.00
#
_symmetry.space_group_name_H-M   'P 1'
#
loop_
_entity.id
_entity.type
_entity.pdbx_description
1 polymer ?
#
loop_
_entity_poly.entity_id
_entity_poly.type
_entity_poly.pdbx_seq_one_letter_code
_entity_poly.pdbx_strand_id
1 'polypeptide(L)'
;HNYPLGPGYGNPNLDEHIMNPRYHHHFIETAGNATETVTDLGDGRMGVWMGETGGAYNSGHNETSNAFIYAFWYLQVLGGFAAKGHNGFCRQTLIGGNYELVDKVSHVPNPDYYALRLFNKLMSGKILDANVSEGIAGDVTAWAQCTNVDAYKSSVTIVLLNYGNTTQDVIIAPIQPSPSLGRSSEWSASLYLMTADSLKSRVVKCNDREMRLGPNDEIPECSPAPLKGNKGSVTLAMPKESYAFVVIPAEVLNATVCA
;
A
#
# COMPACT_ATOMS: atom_id res chain seq x y z
N HIS A 1 -10.87 -4.95 -17.23
CA HIS A 1 -10.17 -6.02 -16.48
C HIS A 1 -8.73 -6.06 -16.99
N ASN A 2 -7.75 -6.39 -16.14
CA ASN A 2 -6.36 -6.50 -16.57
C ASN A 2 -5.54 -7.40 -15.65
N TYR A 3 -4.49 -8.04 -16.17
CA TYR A 3 -3.53 -8.85 -15.39
C TYR A 3 -2.11 -8.48 -15.82
N PRO A 4 -1.54 -7.42 -15.24
CA PRO A 4 -0.32 -6.79 -15.77
C PRO A 4 0.95 -7.62 -15.57
N LEU A 5 0.96 -8.60 -14.65
CA LEU A 5 2.17 -9.36 -14.29
C LEU A 5 2.47 -10.53 -15.23
N GLY A 6 1.55 -10.85 -16.15
CA GLY A 6 1.64 -12.05 -17.01
C GLY A 6 0.99 -13.29 -16.38
N PRO A 7 1.32 -14.51 -16.87
CA PRO A 7 0.73 -15.73 -16.36
C PRO A 7 1.30 -16.06 -14.98
N GLY A 8 0.47 -16.61 -14.10
CA GLY A 8 0.93 -17.19 -12.84
C GLY A 8 1.75 -18.47 -13.07
N TYR A 9 1.32 -19.34 -13.99
CA TYR A 9 2.05 -20.57 -14.30
C TYR A 9 3.03 -20.39 -15.47
N GLY A 10 4.26 -20.90 -15.33
CA GLY A 10 5.26 -20.88 -16.40
C GLY A 10 5.96 -19.53 -16.63
N ASN A 11 5.77 -18.55 -15.73
CA ASN A 11 6.48 -17.28 -15.77
C ASN A 11 7.65 -17.28 -14.77
N PRO A 12 8.91 -17.42 -15.23
CA PRO A 12 10.07 -17.41 -14.32
C PRO A 12 10.36 -16.02 -13.72
N ASN A 13 9.79 -14.95 -14.29
CA ASN A 13 10.09 -13.56 -13.90
C ASN A 13 8.99 -12.94 -13.05
N LEU A 14 8.01 -13.72 -12.58
CA LEU A 14 6.85 -13.19 -11.86
C LEU A 14 7.26 -12.41 -10.60
N ASP A 15 8.18 -12.96 -9.81
CA ASP A 15 8.69 -12.29 -8.60
C ASP A 15 9.42 -10.99 -8.91
N GLU A 16 10.24 -11.01 -9.96
CA GLU A 16 10.96 -9.82 -10.43
C GLU A 16 9.98 -8.73 -10.87
N HIS A 17 8.94 -9.09 -11.61
CA HIS A 17 7.90 -8.14 -12.02
C HIS A 17 7.17 -7.55 -10.80
N ILE A 18 6.86 -8.37 -9.79
CA ILE A 18 6.20 -7.89 -8.56
C ILE A 18 7.10 -6.93 -7.78
N MET A 19 8.37 -7.29 -7.63
CA MET A 19 9.33 -6.51 -6.85
C MET A 19 10.00 -5.36 -7.61
N ASN A 20 9.60 -5.11 -8.86
CA ASN A 20 10.09 -3.99 -9.65
C ASN A 20 9.06 -2.85 -9.70
N PRO A 21 9.24 -1.75 -8.94
CA PRO A 21 8.28 -0.65 -8.91
C PRO A 21 8.06 0.00 -10.30
N ARG A 22 9.06 -0.04 -11.19
CA ARG A 22 8.97 0.50 -12.55
C ARG A 22 8.12 -0.39 -13.46
N TYR A 23 8.05 -1.69 -13.21
CA TYR A 23 7.24 -2.62 -14.00
C TYR A 23 5.75 -2.25 -13.92
N HIS A 24 5.29 -1.78 -12.76
CA HIS A 24 3.90 -1.37 -12.54
C HIS A 24 3.54 -0.02 -13.16
N HIS A 25 4.54 0.81 -13.51
CA HIS A 25 4.33 2.18 -13.98
C HIS A 25 3.47 2.24 -15.24
N HIS A 26 3.76 1.39 -16.24
CA HIS A 26 2.97 1.37 -17.48
C HIS A 26 1.49 1.03 -17.24
N PHE A 27 1.22 0.11 -16.32
CA PHE A 27 -0.14 -0.25 -15.96
C PHE A 27 -0.88 0.90 -15.26
N ILE A 28 -0.20 1.61 -14.35
CA ILE A 28 -0.75 2.79 -13.66
C ILE A 28 -0.99 3.94 -14.66
N GLU A 29 -0.08 4.19 -15.60
CA GLU A 29 -0.31 5.22 -16.64
C GLU A 29 -1.47 4.86 -17.56
N THR A 30 -1.58 3.58 -17.95
CA THR A 30 -2.74 3.10 -18.72
C THR A 30 -4.05 3.32 -17.96
N ALA A 31 -4.04 3.11 -16.64
CA ALA A 31 -5.18 3.40 -15.78
C ALA A 31 -5.54 4.89 -15.77
N GLY A 32 -4.53 5.78 -15.75
CA GLY A 32 -4.71 7.23 -15.89
C GLY A 32 -5.35 7.64 -17.21
N ASN A 33 -4.83 7.13 -18.33
CA ASN A 33 -5.38 7.41 -19.66
C ASN A 33 -6.85 6.96 -19.77
N ALA A 34 -7.19 5.83 -19.14
CA ALA A 34 -8.59 5.36 -19.07
C ALA A 34 -9.46 6.33 -18.27
N THR A 35 -8.99 6.84 -17.12
CA THR A 35 -9.70 7.85 -16.34
C THR A 35 -9.93 9.13 -17.14
N GLU A 36 -8.88 9.64 -17.81
CA GLU A 36 -8.98 10.84 -18.66
C GLU A 36 -10.03 10.65 -19.76
N THR A 37 -9.92 9.55 -20.52
CA THR A 37 -10.86 9.24 -21.60
C THR A 37 -12.31 9.18 -21.12
N VAL A 38 -12.58 8.52 -19.98
CA VAL A 38 -13.94 8.40 -19.44
C VAL A 38 -14.43 9.72 -18.84
N THR A 39 -13.55 10.49 -18.23
CA THR A 39 -13.87 11.83 -17.71
C THR A 39 -14.30 12.74 -18.86
N ASP A 40 -13.55 12.74 -19.96
CA ASP A 40 -13.85 13.56 -21.14
C ASP A 40 -15.15 13.14 -21.82
N LEU A 41 -15.35 11.83 -22.06
CA LEU A 41 -16.56 11.32 -22.70
C LEU A 41 -17.81 11.44 -21.81
N GLY A 42 -17.64 11.47 -20.49
CA GLY A 42 -18.71 11.50 -19.50
C GLY A 42 -19.00 12.87 -18.90
N ASP A 43 -18.36 13.94 -19.39
CA ASP A 43 -18.38 15.29 -18.79
C ASP A 43 -18.08 15.29 -17.28
N GLY A 44 -17.14 14.45 -16.84
CA GLY A 44 -16.76 14.30 -15.43
C GLY A 44 -17.79 13.64 -14.53
N ARG A 45 -18.90 13.12 -15.08
CA ARG A 45 -19.97 12.47 -14.30
C ARG A 45 -19.82 10.95 -14.17
N MET A 46 -18.94 10.36 -14.97
CA MET A 46 -18.69 8.92 -15.00
C MET A 46 -17.43 8.58 -14.21
N GLY A 47 -17.52 7.50 -13.42
CA GLY A 47 -16.37 6.95 -12.71
C GLY A 47 -15.77 5.75 -13.43
N VAL A 48 -14.47 5.51 -13.23
CA VAL A 48 -13.76 4.35 -13.79
C VAL A 48 -13.50 3.31 -12.71
N TRP A 49 -13.82 2.07 -13.02
CA TRP A 49 -13.61 0.94 -12.13
C TRP A 49 -12.68 -0.09 -12.78
N MET A 50 -11.67 -0.53 -12.04
CA MET A 50 -10.98 -1.78 -12.36
C MET A 50 -11.90 -2.95 -11.98
N GLY A 51 -12.75 -3.38 -12.92
CA GLY A 51 -13.78 -4.39 -12.68
C GLY A 51 -13.27 -5.80 -12.34
N GLU A 52 -12.01 -6.11 -12.65
CA GLU A 52 -11.34 -7.36 -12.26
C GLU A 52 -9.84 -7.22 -12.51
N THR A 53 -9.03 -7.49 -11.49
CA THR A 53 -7.60 -7.75 -11.63
C THR A 53 -7.10 -8.60 -10.47
N GLY A 54 -6.24 -9.56 -10.77
CA GLY A 54 -5.56 -10.37 -9.77
C GLY A 54 -4.05 -10.37 -9.98
N GLY A 55 -3.51 -9.38 -10.72
CA GLY A 55 -2.08 -9.23 -11.01
C GLY A 55 -1.59 -10.22 -12.06
N ALA A 56 -1.52 -11.49 -11.70
CA ALA A 56 -1.10 -12.59 -12.55
C ALA A 56 -2.31 -13.45 -12.97
N TYR A 57 -2.51 -13.65 -14.27
CA TYR A 57 -3.63 -14.45 -14.79
C TYR A 57 -3.34 -15.97 -14.62
N ASN A 58 -4.24 -16.84 -15.09
CA ASN A 58 -4.16 -18.30 -14.90
C ASN A 58 -4.16 -18.72 -13.41
N SER A 59 -5.00 -18.07 -12.61
CA SER A 59 -5.17 -18.36 -11.18
C SER A 59 -3.95 -18.05 -10.31
N GLY A 60 -3.03 -17.19 -10.75
CA GLY A 60 -1.82 -16.86 -9.99
C GLY A 60 -0.85 -18.03 -9.82
N HIS A 61 0.13 -17.88 -8.92
CA HIS A 61 1.18 -18.86 -8.68
C HIS A 61 1.28 -19.18 -7.18
N ASN A 62 1.29 -20.48 -6.85
CA ASN A 62 1.49 -20.90 -5.46
C ASN A 62 2.83 -20.39 -4.92
N GLU A 63 2.91 -20.09 -3.64
CA GLU A 63 4.10 -19.50 -2.97
C GLU A 63 4.45 -18.09 -3.45
N THR A 64 3.65 -17.49 -4.35
CA THR A 64 3.89 -16.13 -4.84
C THR A 64 2.65 -15.28 -4.69
N SER A 65 1.57 -15.60 -5.41
CA SER A 65 0.34 -14.79 -5.37
C SER A 65 -0.50 -14.97 -4.11
N ASN A 66 -0.17 -15.97 -3.30
CA ASN A 66 -0.75 -16.21 -1.98
C ASN A 66 0.27 -15.91 -0.86
N ALA A 67 1.43 -15.33 -1.17
CA ALA A 67 2.50 -15.05 -0.23
C ALA A 67 2.71 -13.54 -0.01
N PHE A 68 3.57 -13.19 0.94
CA PHE A 68 3.84 -11.82 1.38
C PHE A 68 4.26 -10.89 0.24
N ILE A 69 5.04 -11.40 -0.72
CA ILE A 69 5.46 -10.69 -1.94
C ILE A 69 4.29 -10.05 -2.70
N TYR A 70 3.10 -10.65 -2.67
CA TYR A 70 1.97 -10.14 -3.45
C TYR A 70 1.38 -8.83 -2.94
N ALA A 71 1.62 -8.50 -1.66
CA ALA A 71 1.21 -7.21 -1.10
C ALA A 71 1.90 -6.03 -1.81
N PHE A 72 3.10 -6.21 -2.34
CA PHE A 72 3.84 -5.16 -3.06
C PHE A 72 3.12 -4.75 -4.35
N TRP A 73 2.81 -5.72 -5.21
CA TRP A 73 1.98 -5.45 -6.40
C TRP A 73 0.64 -4.84 -6.00
N TYR A 74 -0.02 -5.41 -4.99
CA TYR A 74 -1.38 -4.99 -4.66
C TYR A 74 -1.42 -3.55 -4.15
N LEU A 75 -0.56 -3.19 -3.20
CA LEU A 75 -0.49 -1.82 -2.65
C LEU A 75 0.01 -0.81 -3.68
N GLN A 76 0.98 -1.18 -4.53
CA GLN A 76 1.48 -0.31 -5.59
C GLN A 76 0.38 0.06 -6.58
N VAL A 77 -0.41 -0.93 -6.99
CA VAL A 77 -1.52 -0.72 -7.91
C VAL A 77 -2.68 0.01 -7.23
N LEU A 78 -3.04 -0.33 -5.99
CA LEU A 78 -4.10 0.40 -5.25
C LEU A 78 -3.77 1.88 -5.10
N GLY A 79 -2.54 2.20 -4.67
CA GLY A 79 -2.07 3.57 -4.51
C GLY A 79 -2.07 4.32 -5.85
N GLY A 80 -1.49 3.70 -6.89
CA GLY A 80 -1.43 4.30 -8.22
C GLY A 80 -2.80 4.51 -8.86
N PHE A 81 -3.71 3.55 -8.75
CA PHE A 81 -5.07 3.67 -9.29
C PHE A 81 -5.87 4.75 -8.59
N ALA A 82 -5.76 4.85 -7.27
CA ALA A 82 -6.38 5.92 -6.50
C ALA A 82 -5.81 7.29 -6.93
N ALA A 83 -4.49 7.41 -7.09
CA ALA A 83 -3.84 8.63 -7.57
C ALA A 83 -4.25 9.02 -9.00
N LYS A 84 -4.59 8.04 -9.84
CA LYS A 84 -5.11 8.22 -11.20
C LYS A 84 -6.64 8.34 -11.27
N GLY A 85 -7.32 8.52 -10.13
CA GLY A 85 -8.75 8.83 -10.08
C GLY A 85 -9.71 7.66 -10.31
N HIS A 86 -9.25 6.40 -10.18
CA HIS A 86 -10.16 5.25 -10.23
C HIS A 86 -11.09 5.24 -9.02
N ASN A 87 -12.38 5.01 -9.24
CA ASN A 87 -13.41 5.01 -8.21
C ASN A 87 -13.67 3.63 -7.60
N GLY A 88 -13.23 2.56 -8.26
CA GLY A 88 -13.45 1.20 -7.81
C GLY A 88 -12.33 0.26 -8.22
N PHE A 89 -12.02 -0.70 -7.35
CA PHE A 89 -11.00 -1.71 -7.58
C PHE A 89 -11.50 -3.09 -7.13
N CYS A 90 -11.79 -3.96 -8.09
CA CYS A 90 -12.28 -5.30 -7.84
C CYS A 90 -11.12 -6.31 -7.92
N ARG A 91 -10.66 -6.77 -6.76
CA ARG A 91 -9.61 -7.77 -6.64
C ARG A 91 -10.15 -9.17 -6.96
N GLN A 92 -9.58 -9.78 -7.99
CA GLN A 92 -9.67 -11.21 -8.25
C GLN A 92 -8.68 -11.95 -7.33
N THR A 93 -9.08 -12.78 -6.38
CA THR A 93 -10.45 -13.05 -5.87
C THR A 93 -10.48 -12.91 -4.36
N LEU A 94 -11.69 -12.84 -3.78
CA LEU A 94 -11.87 -13.11 -2.36
C LEU A 94 -11.48 -14.56 -2.01
N ILE A 95 -12.03 -15.54 -2.73
CA ILE A 95 -11.78 -16.98 -2.56
C ILE A 95 -11.62 -17.61 -3.96
N GLY A 96 -10.65 -18.50 -4.12
CA GLY A 96 -10.44 -19.32 -5.32
C GLY A 96 -9.23 -18.90 -6.15
N GLY A 97 -8.29 -19.83 -6.33
CA GLY A 97 -7.05 -19.62 -7.10
C GLY A 97 -5.90 -19.26 -6.18
N ASN A 98 -4.66 -19.21 -6.69
CA ASN A 98 -3.51 -18.84 -5.85
C ASN A 98 -3.43 -17.34 -5.55
N TYR A 99 -4.22 -16.48 -6.20
CA TYR A 99 -4.30 -15.04 -5.91
C TYR A 99 -5.42 -14.68 -4.93
N GLU A 100 -6.02 -15.68 -4.30
CA GLU A 100 -7.16 -15.50 -3.39
C GLU A 100 -6.74 -14.71 -2.15
N LEU A 101 -7.61 -13.84 -1.65
CA LEU A 101 -7.35 -13.13 -0.39
C LEU A 101 -7.55 -14.04 0.83
N VAL A 102 -8.43 -15.03 0.72
CA VAL A 102 -8.70 -16.03 1.75
C VAL A 102 -8.48 -17.40 1.16
N ASP A 103 -7.61 -18.19 1.78
CA ASP A 103 -7.28 -19.52 1.32
C ASP A 103 -8.54 -20.41 1.29
N LYS A 104 -8.89 -20.96 0.12
CA LYS A 104 -10.17 -21.67 -0.07
C LYS A 104 -10.29 -22.97 0.71
N VAL A 105 -9.18 -23.52 1.20
CA VAL A 105 -9.16 -24.81 1.92
C VAL A 105 -9.07 -24.58 3.42
N SER A 106 -8.12 -23.76 3.84
CA SER A 106 -7.87 -23.49 5.26
C SER A 106 -8.71 -22.33 5.82
N HIS A 107 -9.32 -21.51 4.96
CA HIS A 107 -10.01 -20.27 5.30
C HIS A 107 -9.13 -19.23 6.01
N VAL A 108 -7.80 -19.40 5.94
CA VAL A 108 -6.84 -18.46 6.51
C VAL A 108 -6.61 -17.30 5.52
N PRO A 109 -6.69 -16.04 5.96
CA PRO A 109 -6.36 -14.90 5.11
C PRO A 109 -4.91 -14.94 4.64
N ASN A 110 -4.69 -14.69 3.34
CA ASN A 110 -3.36 -14.53 2.77
C ASN A 110 -2.73 -13.18 3.16
N PRO A 111 -1.40 -13.05 3.11
CA PRO A 111 -0.71 -11.83 3.55
C PRO A 111 -1.25 -10.52 2.97
N ASP A 112 -1.67 -10.52 1.71
CA ASP A 112 -2.19 -9.35 1.00
C ASP A 112 -3.65 -9.00 1.36
N TYR A 113 -4.38 -9.88 2.05
CA TYR A 113 -5.62 -9.53 2.75
C TYR A 113 -5.37 -8.47 3.84
N TYR A 114 -4.30 -8.62 4.61
CA TYR A 114 -3.97 -7.66 5.67
C TYR A 114 -3.52 -6.31 5.09
N ALA A 115 -2.84 -6.33 3.94
CA ALA A 115 -2.52 -5.12 3.19
C ALA A 115 -3.79 -4.38 2.74
N LEU A 116 -4.77 -5.10 2.16
CA LEU A 116 -6.06 -4.52 1.78
C LEU A 116 -6.84 -3.99 2.98
N ARG A 117 -6.87 -4.73 4.09
CA ARG A 117 -7.58 -4.32 5.30
C ARG A 117 -7.01 -3.02 5.86
N LEU A 118 -5.68 -2.87 5.91
CA LEU A 118 -5.04 -1.62 6.33
C LEU A 118 -5.29 -0.48 5.33
N PHE A 119 -5.21 -0.76 4.03
CA PHE A 119 -5.51 0.24 3.00
C PHE A 119 -6.95 0.77 3.13
N ASN A 120 -7.95 -0.10 3.18
CA ASN A 120 -9.35 0.29 3.34
C ASN A 120 -9.62 1.02 4.66
N LYS A 121 -8.95 0.61 5.75
CA LYS A 121 -9.08 1.24 7.06
C LYS A 121 -8.49 2.66 7.07
N LEU A 122 -7.32 2.86 6.47
CA LEU A 122 -6.54 4.08 6.67
C LEU A 122 -6.60 5.08 5.50
N MET A 123 -6.80 4.63 4.26
CA MET A 123 -6.67 5.44 3.05
C MET A 123 -8.06 5.91 2.57
N SER A 124 -8.33 7.23 2.59
CA SER A 124 -9.67 7.79 2.34
C SER A 124 -10.07 7.95 0.87
N GLY A 125 -9.13 7.77 -0.06
CA GLY A 125 -9.26 8.14 -1.46
C GLY A 125 -8.98 9.63 -1.75
N LYS A 126 -8.82 10.48 -0.72
CA LYS A 126 -8.45 11.88 -0.90
C LYS A 126 -6.93 12.00 -1.06
N ILE A 127 -6.49 12.06 -2.31
CA ILE A 127 -5.08 11.98 -2.73
C ILE A 127 -4.27 13.21 -2.31
N LEU A 128 -3.01 12.96 -1.95
CA LEU A 128 -1.97 13.97 -1.71
C LEU A 128 -0.74 13.65 -2.56
N ASP A 129 0.04 14.67 -2.86
CA ASP A 129 1.35 14.49 -3.50
C ASP A 129 2.33 13.84 -2.52
N ALA A 130 3.08 12.85 -3.02
CA ALA A 130 4.16 12.19 -2.29
C ALA A 130 5.37 12.05 -3.21
N ASN A 131 6.47 12.70 -2.86
CA ASN A 131 7.71 12.65 -3.63
C ASN A 131 8.75 11.83 -2.88
N VAL A 132 9.37 10.89 -3.58
CA VAL A 132 10.49 10.10 -3.05
C VAL A 132 11.78 10.66 -3.64
N SER A 133 12.75 10.99 -2.79
CA SER A 133 14.05 11.51 -3.20
C SER A 133 14.80 10.52 -4.08
N GLU A 134 15.52 11.02 -5.11
CA GLU A 134 16.22 10.19 -6.10
C GLU A 134 17.13 9.13 -5.47
N GLY A 135 17.75 9.42 -4.33
CA GLY A 135 18.65 8.51 -3.63
C GLY A 135 18.02 7.19 -3.16
N ILE A 136 16.69 7.14 -2.96
CA ILE A 136 15.96 5.91 -2.57
C ILE A 136 14.83 5.56 -3.54
N ALA A 137 14.61 6.35 -4.60
CA ALA A 137 13.50 6.16 -5.55
C ALA A 137 13.59 4.87 -6.39
N GLY A 138 14.74 4.18 -6.39
CA GLY A 138 14.88 2.85 -6.97
C GLY A 138 14.30 1.74 -6.10
N ASP A 139 14.29 1.94 -4.78
CA ASP A 139 13.94 0.92 -3.78
C ASP A 139 12.62 1.23 -3.06
N VAL A 140 12.25 2.51 -2.96
CA VAL A 140 11.09 2.93 -2.17
C VAL A 140 10.07 3.64 -3.03
N THR A 141 8.80 3.28 -2.86
CA THR A 141 7.65 4.04 -3.39
C THR A 141 6.76 4.50 -2.25
N ALA A 142 6.07 5.63 -2.47
CA ALA A 142 5.20 6.23 -1.49
C ALA A 142 3.86 6.64 -2.12
N TRP A 143 2.76 6.44 -1.40
CA TRP A 143 1.43 6.96 -1.75
C TRP A 143 0.81 7.62 -0.52
N ALA A 144 0.29 8.83 -0.65
CA ALA A 144 -0.26 9.60 0.47
C ALA A 144 -1.74 9.95 0.24
N GLN A 145 -2.54 9.82 1.30
CA GLN A 145 -3.94 10.21 1.31
C GLN A 145 -4.32 10.80 2.66
N CYS A 146 -5.40 11.58 2.72
CA CYS A 146 -6.02 11.88 4.00
C CYS A 146 -6.48 10.59 4.69
N THR A 147 -6.47 10.57 6.02
CA THR A 147 -6.76 9.36 6.80
C THR A 147 -8.26 9.09 6.90
N ASN A 148 -8.66 7.83 6.77
CA ASN A 148 -10.06 7.37 6.77
C ASN A 148 -10.56 6.85 8.14
N VAL A 149 -10.01 7.36 9.24
CA VAL A 149 -10.38 6.92 10.59
C VAL A 149 -10.68 8.13 11.46
N ASP A 150 -11.85 8.14 12.10
CA ASP A 150 -12.27 9.24 12.97
C ASP A 150 -11.32 9.48 14.15
N ALA A 151 -10.70 8.42 14.69
CA ALA A 151 -9.68 8.54 15.74
C ALA A 151 -8.39 9.26 15.26
N TYR A 152 -8.20 9.35 13.93
CA TYR A 152 -7.11 10.07 13.27
C TYR A 152 -7.65 11.24 12.45
N LYS A 153 -8.68 11.93 12.95
CA LYS A 153 -9.15 13.19 12.34
C LYS A 153 -7.96 14.12 12.10
N SER A 154 -8.01 14.85 10.99
CA SER A 154 -6.97 15.79 10.61
C SER A 154 -5.58 15.13 10.50
N SER A 155 -5.48 13.95 9.87
CA SER A 155 -4.21 13.23 9.67
C SER A 155 -4.03 12.75 8.24
N VAL A 156 -2.78 12.54 7.85
CA VAL A 156 -2.35 11.95 6.59
C VAL A 156 -1.88 10.52 6.84
N THR A 157 -2.31 9.58 5.99
CA THR A 157 -1.73 8.23 5.93
C THR A 157 -0.82 8.13 4.72
N ILE A 158 0.40 7.65 4.93
CA ILE A 158 1.37 7.36 3.88
C ILE A 158 1.63 5.87 3.86
N VAL A 159 1.46 5.25 2.69
CA VAL A 159 1.91 3.89 2.40
C VAL A 159 3.31 3.96 1.82
N LEU A 160 4.24 3.21 2.41
CA LEU A 160 5.61 3.08 1.95
C LEU A 160 5.89 1.62 1.61
N LEU A 161 6.54 1.37 0.47
CA LEU A 161 6.94 0.03 0.02
C LEU A 161 8.45 0.06 -0.21
N ASN A 162 9.22 -0.73 0.55
CA ASN A 162 10.65 -0.94 0.33
C ASN A 162 10.87 -2.26 -0.42
N TYR A 163 11.14 -2.14 -1.72
CA TYR A 163 11.49 -3.24 -2.63
C TYR A 163 12.96 -3.65 -2.53
N GLY A 164 13.80 -2.80 -1.92
CA GLY A 164 15.23 -3.01 -1.80
C GLY A 164 15.59 -4.18 -0.90
N ASN A 165 16.80 -4.70 -1.09
CA ASN A 165 17.36 -5.81 -0.29
C ASN A 165 18.08 -5.33 0.99
N THR A 166 18.03 -4.03 1.29
CA THR A 166 18.60 -3.38 2.47
C THR A 166 17.55 -2.59 3.24
N THR A 167 17.80 -2.39 4.54
CA THR A 167 17.02 -1.44 5.34
C THR A 167 17.26 -0.03 4.83
N GLN A 168 16.18 0.75 4.71
CA GLN A 168 16.21 2.16 4.27
C GLN A 168 15.77 3.06 5.42
N ASP A 169 16.54 4.08 5.74
CA ASP A 169 16.14 5.12 6.70
C ASP A 169 15.33 6.20 5.96
N VAL A 170 14.01 6.09 6.01
CA VAL A 170 13.08 6.98 5.31
C VAL A 170 12.72 8.15 6.20
N ILE A 171 13.07 9.37 5.77
CA ILE A 171 12.67 10.61 6.42
C ILE A 171 11.39 11.12 5.74
N ILE A 172 10.32 11.23 6.51
CA ILE A 172 9.03 11.77 6.06
C ILE A 172 8.90 13.21 6.56
N ALA A 173 8.70 14.14 5.63
CA ALA A 173 8.65 15.58 5.87
C ALA A 173 7.70 16.27 4.86
N PRO A 174 7.21 17.49 5.14
CA PRO A 174 6.43 18.27 4.17
C PRO A 174 7.27 18.60 2.92
N ILE A 175 6.63 18.53 1.73
CA ILE A 175 7.26 18.92 0.45
C ILE A 175 7.71 20.38 0.48
N GLN A 176 6.90 21.26 1.09
CA GLN A 176 7.25 22.66 1.32
C GLN A 176 7.34 22.90 2.83
N PRO A 177 8.56 22.98 3.39
CA PRO A 177 8.75 23.30 4.80
C PRO A 177 8.23 24.71 5.09
N SER A 178 7.33 24.83 6.07
CA SER A 178 6.89 26.14 6.55
C SER A 178 7.69 26.53 7.80
N PRO A 179 8.31 27.73 7.85
CA PRO A 179 9.05 28.20 9.02
C PRO A 179 8.23 28.31 10.32
N SER A 180 6.89 28.32 10.20
CA SER A 180 5.95 28.36 11.32
C SER A 180 5.42 26.99 11.73
N LEU A 181 5.50 25.97 10.86
CA LEU A 181 5.16 24.58 11.19
C LEU A 181 6.35 23.89 11.84
N GLY A 182 6.13 23.12 12.90
CA GLY A 182 7.20 22.38 13.58
C GLY A 182 7.91 23.13 14.71
N ARG A 183 7.31 24.21 15.24
CA ARG A 183 7.72 24.79 16.54
C ARG A 183 7.36 23.90 17.75
N SER A 184 6.51 22.88 17.56
CA SER A 184 6.18 21.94 18.63
C SER A 184 7.31 20.98 18.93
N SER A 185 7.38 20.61 20.21
CA SER A 185 8.10 19.50 20.82
C SER A 185 7.89 18.17 20.10
N GLU A 186 8.54 17.12 20.63
CA GLU A 186 8.30 15.71 20.30
C GLU A 186 6.81 15.45 20.04
N TRP A 187 6.53 14.72 18.97
CA TRP A 187 5.20 14.26 18.58
C TRP A 187 5.28 12.79 18.18
N SER A 188 4.14 12.13 17.95
CA SER A 188 4.11 10.71 17.58
C SER A 188 3.22 10.48 16.37
N ALA A 189 3.75 9.74 15.40
CA ALA A 189 3.00 9.09 14.34
C ALA A 189 2.52 7.71 14.81
N SER A 190 1.52 7.16 14.12
CA SER A 190 1.12 5.74 14.28
C SER A 190 1.72 4.91 13.14
N LEU A 191 2.51 3.89 13.48
CA LEU A 191 3.19 3.01 12.55
C LEU A 191 2.52 1.64 12.50
N TYR A 192 2.21 1.19 11.30
CA TYR A 192 1.84 -0.18 10.98
C TYR A 192 2.92 -0.75 10.08
N LEU A 193 4.00 -1.29 10.67
CA LEU A 193 5.10 -1.89 9.93
C LEU A 193 4.79 -3.36 9.65
N MET A 194 4.80 -3.73 8.38
CA MET A 194 4.44 -5.06 7.90
C MET A 194 5.68 -5.77 7.35
N THR A 195 6.03 -6.89 7.96
CA THR A 195 7.21 -7.71 7.63
C THR A 195 6.86 -9.18 7.52
N ALA A 196 7.78 -9.98 7.00
CA ALA A 196 7.69 -11.43 7.01
C ALA A 196 9.09 -12.05 7.07
N ASP A 197 9.18 -13.34 7.39
CA ASP A 197 10.48 -14.05 7.42
C ASP A 197 11.11 -14.16 6.02
N SER A 198 10.28 -14.15 4.98
CA SER A 198 10.69 -14.04 3.58
C SER A 198 9.53 -13.52 2.74
N LEU A 199 9.84 -13.05 1.53
CA LEU A 199 8.85 -12.71 0.50
C LEU A 199 7.86 -13.85 0.20
N LYS A 200 8.28 -15.11 0.38
CA LYS A 200 7.48 -16.31 0.12
C LYS A 200 6.63 -16.76 1.31
N SER A 201 6.71 -16.07 2.44
CA SER A 201 5.95 -16.41 3.64
C SER A 201 4.43 -16.29 3.42
N ARG A 202 3.68 -17.24 3.99
CA ARG A 202 2.21 -17.18 4.13
C ARG A 202 1.76 -16.43 5.39
N VAL A 203 2.70 -16.01 6.24
CA VAL A 203 2.45 -15.32 7.50
C VAL A 203 3.11 -13.94 7.46
N VAL A 204 2.30 -12.92 7.66
CA VAL A 204 2.74 -11.54 7.82
C VAL A 204 2.82 -11.18 9.30
N LYS A 205 3.76 -10.32 9.66
CA LYS A 205 3.89 -9.70 10.98
C LYS A 205 3.49 -8.24 10.88
N CYS A 206 2.70 -7.77 11.85
CA CYS A 206 2.41 -6.37 12.07
C CYS A 206 3.13 -5.92 13.34
N ASN A 207 4.07 -4.98 13.23
CA ASN A 207 4.86 -4.50 14.36
C ASN A 207 5.43 -5.68 15.18
N ASP A 208 6.09 -6.62 14.48
CA ASP A 208 6.67 -7.87 15.00
C ASP A 208 5.69 -8.94 15.52
N ARG A 209 4.37 -8.67 15.54
CA ARG A 209 3.35 -9.65 15.92
C ARG A 209 2.84 -10.40 14.69
N GLU A 210 2.94 -11.74 14.71
CA GLU A 210 2.36 -12.56 13.64
C GLU A 210 0.83 -12.42 13.55
N MET A 211 0.34 -12.21 12.34
CA MET A 211 -1.07 -12.05 12.01
C MET A 211 -1.70 -13.43 11.74
N ARG A 212 -1.82 -14.24 12.79
CA ARG A 212 -2.51 -15.53 12.76
C ARG A 212 -3.91 -15.41 13.32
N LEU A 213 -4.82 -16.21 12.77
CA LEU A 213 -6.18 -16.34 13.33
C LEU A 213 -6.10 -16.72 14.80
N GLY A 214 -6.91 -16.04 15.60
CA GLY A 214 -7.13 -16.35 17.01
C GLY A 214 -8.13 -17.51 17.18
N PRO A 215 -8.56 -17.77 18.43
CA PRO A 215 -9.65 -18.71 18.70
C PRO A 215 -10.91 -18.35 17.90
N ASN A 216 -11.63 -19.37 17.42
CA ASN A 216 -12.85 -19.22 16.61
C ASN A 216 -12.64 -18.41 15.32
N ASP A 217 -11.49 -18.56 14.69
CA ASP A 217 -11.13 -17.90 13.42
C ASP A 217 -11.16 -16.36 13.49
N GLU A 218 -10.93 -15.79 14.67
CA GLU A 218 -10.86 -14.34 14.85
C GLU A 218 -9.68 -13.75 14.06
N ILE A 219 -9.97 -12.82 13.15
CA ILE A 219 -8.93 -12.15 12.36
C ILE A 219 -8.24 -11.10 13.23
N PRO A 220 -6.93 -11.24 13.54
CA PRO A 220 -6.23 -10.33 14.44
C PRO A 220 -6.22 -8.91 13.89
N GLU A 221 -6.43 -7.91 14.75
CA GLU A 221 -6.21 -6.50 14.42
C GLU A 221 -4.72 -6.16 14.47
N CYS A 222 -4.24 -5.42 13.47
CA CYS A 222 -2.90 -4.85 13.47
C CYS A 222 -2.94 -3.54 14.26
N SER A 223 -2.38 -3.55 15.47
CA SER A 223 -2.33 -2.36 16.33
C SER A 223 -1.13 -1.48 15.98
N PRO A 224 -1.29 -0.15 15.91
CA PRO A 224 -0.17 0.75 15.60
C PRO A 224 0.86 0.79 16.73
N ALA A 225 2.13 0.90 16.36
CA ALA A 225 3.22 1.26 17.25
C ALA A 225 3.45 2.78 17.20
N PRO A 226 3.84 3.44 18.31
CA PRO A 226 4.22 4.85 18.27
C PRO A 226 5.55 5.04 17.54
N LEU A 227 5.60 6.00 16.63
CA LEU A 227 6.82 6.40 15.94
C LEU A 227 7.12 7.88 16.24
N LYS A 228 8.21 8.13 16.97
CA LYS A 228 8.54 9.47 17.46
C LYS A 228 9.00 10.38 16.32
N GLY A 229 8.35 11.53 16.19
CA GLY A 229 8.73 12.59 15.26
C GLY A 229 9.34 13.79 15.99
N ASN A 230 10.12 14.59 15.25
CA ASN A 230 10.81 15.76 15.77
C ASN A 230 10.94 16.84 14.69
N LYS A 231 10.81 18.13 15.05
CA LYS A 231 11.06 19.28 14.16
C LYS A 231 10.43 19.14 12.75
N GLY A 232 9.16 18.74 12.69
CA GLY A 232 8.41 18.64 11.44
C GLY A 232 8.71 17.43 10.56
N SER A 233 9.47 16.45 11.06
CA SER A 233 9.72 15.19 10.34
C SER A 233 9.69 13.98 11.25
N VAL A 234 9.58 12.81 10.64
CA VAL A 234 9.70 11.51 11.32
C VAL A 234 10.59 10.60 10.48
N THR A 235 11.47 9.87 11.16
CA THR A 235 12.36 8.89 10.51
C THR A 235 11.88 7.49 10.81
N LEU A 236 11.71 6.69 9.77
CA LEU A 236 11.36 5.28 9.83
C LEU A 236 12.51 4.44 9.26
N ALA A 237 13.10 3.58 10.08
CA ALA A 237 13.97 2.51 9.59
C ALA A 237 13.08 1.41 8.98
N MET A 238 12.93 1.43 7.65
CA MET A 238 12.15 0.44 6.91
C MET A 238 13.04 -0.77 6.60
N PRO A 239 12.77 -1.96 7.16
CA PRO A 239 13.48 -3.17 6.78
C PRO A 239 13.44 -3.42 5.28
N LYS A 240 14.42 -4.18 4.76
CA LYS A 240 14.37 -4.68 3.39
C LYS A 240 13.06 -5.42 3.13
N GLU A 241 12.58 -5.41 1.88
CA GLU A 241 11.44 -6.21 1.46
C GLU A 241 10.25 -6.08 2.44
N SER A 242 9.90 -4.85 2.81
CA SER A 242 8.83 -4.56 3.76
C SER A 242 7.92 -3.43 3.30
N TYR A 243 6.78 -3.26 3.96
CA TYR A 243 5.91 -2.12 3.72
C TYR A 243 5.34 -1.56 5.03
N ALA A 244 4.97 -0.29 5.02
CA ALA A 244 4.45 0.38 6.20
C ALA A 244 3.30 1.31 5.85
N PHE A 245 2.35 1.45 6.78
CA PHE A 245 1.43 2.57 6.83
C PHE A 245 1.86 3.48 7.98
N VAL A 246 2.02 4.77 7.71
CA VAL A 246 2.40 5.78 8.71
C VAL A 246 1.32 6.85 8.75
N VAL A 247 0.66 6.99 9.90
CA VAL A 247 -0.35 8.03 10.13
C VAL A 247 0.29 9.20 10.84
N ILE A 248 0.28 10.37 10.22
CA ILE A 248 0.95 11.60 10.67
C ILE A 248 -0.08 12.71 10.79
N PRO A 249 -0.09 13.50 11.88
CA PRO A 249 -0.98 14.65 11.98
C PRO A 249 -0.80 15.62 10.80
N ALA A 250 -1.90 16.10 10.23
CA ALA A 250 -1.88 16.91 9.00
C ALA A 250 -1.14 18.24 9.20
N GLU A 251 -1.16 18.80 10.42
CA GLU A 251 -0.43 20.01 10.76
C GLU A 251 1.10 19.83 10.73
N VAL A 252 1.62 18.60 10.82
CA VAL A 252 3.06 18.33 10.67
C VAL A 252 3.48 18.43 9.21
N LEU A 253 2.62 17.96 8.29
CA LEU A 253 2.91 17.87 6.85
C LEU A 253 2.34 19.05 6.03
N ASN A 254 1.78 20.06 6.69
CA ASN A 254 1.07 21.18 6.04
C ASN A 254 -0.10 20.73 5.14
N ALA A 255 -0.74 19.60 5.46
CA ALA A 255 -1.80 19.00 4.66
C ALA A 255 -3.18 19.55 5.06
N THR A 256 -3.39 20.86 4.90
CA THR A 256 -4.64 21.56 5.32
C THR A 256 -5.90 20.98 4.67
N VAL A 257 -5.77 20.36 3.50
CA VAL A 257 -6.88 19.69 2.82
C VAL A 257 -7.40 18.48 3.63
N CYS A 258 -6.59 17.90 4.51
CA CYS A 258 -6.98 16.79 5.38
C CYS A 258 -7.49 17.23 6.74
N ALA A 259 -7.38 18.53 7.07
CA ALA A 259 -7.76 19.08 8.37
C ALA A 259 -9.27 19.04 8.60
#